data_AF-A0A7X8G7S4-F1
#
_entry.id   AF-A0A7X8G7S4-F1
#
_cell.length_a   1.000
_cell.length_b   1.000
_cell.length_c   1.000
_cell.angle_alpha   90.00
_cell.angle_beta   90.00
_cell.angle_gamma   90.00
#
_symmetry.space_group_name_H-M   'P 1'
#
loop_
_entity.id
_entity.type
_entity.pdbx_description
1 polymer ?
#
loop_
_entity_poly.entity_id
_entity_poly.type
_entity_poly.pdbx_seq_one_letter_code
_entity_poly.pdbx_strand_id
1 'polypeptide(L)'
;MNKIEYLNALKEALKNIDISVMEEIVSDYEEHFQVGKENGKTEDEICESLGSIDDLVKEINEVYNTRNDEHYTQEEPKNKQGDSTQNAGEANNADGSNIQDAISHILDSASGAINQALNAASEAINKVDLNEISNRIKDSMDNASSHLNDLTDNYFTKNFYSFDMNNINTEFTHDNITKSYDNFGPENRKINIVVNGICAEIHVKKSTNDKINIRYENNGNERQKQKYSFYSFMEDDTVYAGIRVVGRSVFMFNLKAYSIDIHIEVPENIGIIDLKTANGDISIVDVASDIIYAQTSSGDIASDLVNAGDIKIKSSSGDLHIEDCNCLKIMAETISGDIDAININAKELLLKSTSGDVDAENTKADIIDYRSLSGSLDIKSLNTSECLIKSISGDVELRDSTMNYAEISSVSGDIDLSNTASDKLRVKSTSGDTKLDANVRRCYAFSKSGNVEADLSGDVVLESSSTSGNVRVRLNNYGNGYFIKSKTVSGNLSIHYNDIHQRNLKTGTYTYGNQGSELILSSISGNIEIRD
;
A
#
# COMPACT_ATOMS: atom_id res chain seq x y z
N MET A 1 45.79 -9.85 3.92
CA MET A 1 45.38 -8.71 4.79
C MET A 1 44.05 -9.10 5.37
N ASN A 2 43.86 -9.00 6.69
CA ASN A 2 42.61 -9.44 7.33
C ASN A 2 41.53 -8.33 7.29
N LYS A 3 40.26 -8.68 7.63
CA LYS A 3 39.12 -7.74 7.63
C LYS A 3 39.44 -6.46 8.39
N ILE A 4 40.03 -6.59 9.58
CA ILE A 4 40.29 -5.46 10.49
C ILE A 4 41.38 -4.55 9.90
N GLU A 5 42.44 -5.12 9.33
CA GLU A 5 43.49 -4.37 8.64
C GLU A 5 42.95 -3.62 7.41
N TYR A 6 42.09 -4.26 6.63
CA TYR A 6 41.45 -3.65 5.45
C TYR A 6 40.57 -2.46 5.85
N LEU A 7 39.64 -2.65 6.80
CA LEU A 7 38.72 -1.60 7.22
C LEU A 7 39.43 -0.42 7.91
N ASN A 8 40.51 -0.68 8.65
CA ASN A 8 41.31 0.39 9.24
C ASN A 8 42.10 1.17 8.19
N ALA A 9 42.69 0.49 7.21
CA ALA A 9 43.38 1.15 6.11
C ALA A 9 42.40 1.95 5.23
N LEU A 10 41.18 1.46 5.03
CA LEU A 10 40.10 2.19 4.38
C LEU A 10 39.70 3.46 5.15
N LYS A 11 39.41 3.34 6.45
CA LYS A 11 39.11 4.49 7.32
C LYS A 11 40.21 5.56 7.30
N GLU A 12 41.46 5.13 7.42
CA GLU A 12 42.60 6.03 7.40
C GLU A 12 42.75 6.77 6.07
N ALA A 13 42.41 6.11 4.97
CA ALA A 13 42.49 6.69 3.65
C ALA A 13 41.27 7.60 3.32
N LEU A 14 40.15 7.45 4.03
CA LEU A 14 38.95 8.28 3.94
C LEU A 14 38.89 9.44 4.94
N LYS A 15 39.92 9.64 5.78
CA LYS A 15 39.94 10.63 6.88
C LYS A 15 39.67 12.10 6.49
N ASN A 16 39.74 12.43 5.20
CA ASN A 16 39.50 13.78 4.68
C ASN A 16 38.07 13.95 4.10
N ILE A 17 37.22 12.94 4.21
CA ILE A 17 35.81 12.94 3.79
C ILE A 17 34.92 13.15 5.01
N ASP A 18 33.69 13.62 4.78
CA ASP A 18 32.68 13.75 5.84
C ASP A 18 32.50 12.43 6.61
N ILE A 19 32.39 12.54 7.94
CA ILE A 19 32.32 11.40 8.85
C ILE A 19 31.09 10.54 8.54
N SER A 20 29.94 11.14 8.18
CA SER A 20 28.73 10.37 7.88
C SER A 20 28.91 9.49 6.64
N VAL A 21 29.59 10.03 5.63
CA VAL A 21 29.90 9.34 4.37
C VAL A 21 30.95 8.25 4.59
N MET A 22 31.97 8.52 5.43
CA MET A 22 32.96 7.52 5.80
C MET A 22 32.32 6.35 6.54
N GLU A 23 31.41 6.61 7.48
CA GLU A 23 30.70 5.57 8.24
C GLU A 23 29.82 4.70 7.33
N GLU A 24 29.11 5.31 6.39
CA GLU A 24 28.32 4.60 5.36
C GLU A 24 29.19 3.67 4.51
N ILE A 25 30.29 4.19 3.94
CA ILE A 25 31.22 3.41 3.12
C ILE A 25 31.79 2.24 3.92
N VAL A 26 32.22 2.47 5.16
CA VAL A 26 32.78 1.40 6.01
C VAL A 26 31.75 0.32 6.31
N SER A 27 30.50 0.70 6.57
CA SER A 27 29.41 -0.23 6.88
C SER A 27 29.18 -1.22 5.73
N ASP A 28 29.15 -0.73 4.50
CA ASP A 28 28.93 -1.54 3.30
C ASP A 28 30.07 -2.53 3.05
N TYR A 29 31.32 -2.12 3.29
CA TYR A 29 32.46 -3.04 3.21
C TYR A 29 32.41 -4.10 4.31
N GLU A 30 31.99 -3.73 5.52
CA GLU A 30 31.79 -4.66 6.61
C GLU A 30 30.74 -5.73 6.28
N GLU A 31 29.64 -5.35 5.64
CA GLU A 31 28.62 -6.25 5.13
C GLU A 31 29.15 -7.17 4.02
N HIS A 32 29.97 -6.65 3.10
CA HIS A 32 30.60 -7.48 2.05
C HIS A 32 31.54 -8.56 2.64
N PHE A 33 32.28 -8.25 3.71
CA PHE A 33 33.05 -9.26 4.44
C PHE A 33 32.16 -10.31 5.10
N GLN A 34 30.98 -9.91 5.59
CA GLN A 34 30.01 -10.83 6.19
C GLN A 34 29.43 -11.79 5.13
N VAL A 35 28.92 -11.25 4.01
CA VAL A 35 28.39 -12.03 2.87
C VAL A 35 29.47 -12.92 2.24
N GLY A 36 30.71 -12.44 2.13
CA GLY A 36 31.83 -13.22 1.61
C GLY A 36 32.15 -14.44 2.47
N LYS A 37 32.11 -14.28 3.81
CA LYS A 37 32.31 -15.39 4.75
C LYS A 37 31.16 -16.39 4.74
N GLU A 38 29.92 -15.92 4.63
CA GLU A 38 28.74 -16.78 4.50
C GLU A 38 28.79 -17.63 3.23
N ASN A 39 29.39 -17.10 2.15
CA ASN A 39 29.66 -17.82 0.91
C ASN A 39 30.94 -18.68 0.93
N GLY A 40 31.55 -18.87 2.10
CA GLY A 40 32.71 -19.76 2.29
C GLY A 40 34.04 -19.22 1.77
N LYS A 41 34.17 -17.92 1.46
CA LYS A 41 35.44 -17.32 1.05
C LYS A 41 36.32 -16.97 2.25
N THR A 42 37.63 -17.05 2.07
CA THR A 42 38.60 -16.58 3.06
C THR A 42 38.73 -15.05 3.05
N GLU A 43 39.17 -14.44 4.15
CA GLU A 43 39.34 -12.98 4.21
C GLU A 43 40.36 -12.45 3.20
N ASP A 44 41.41 -13.22 2.91
CA ASP A 44 42.40 -12.85 1.90
C ASP A 44 41.80 -12.85 0.48
N GLU A 45 40.95 -13.83 0.14
CA GLU A 45 40.22 -13.86 -1.14
C GLU A 45 39.20 -12.71 -1.25
N ILE A 46 38.58 -12.32 -0.13
CA ILE A 46 37.67 -11.18 -0.08
C ILE A 46 38.48 -9.89 -0.32
N CYS A 47 39.59 -9.69 0.39
CA CYS A 47 40.47 -8.53 0.21
C CYS A 47 41.04 -8.42 -1.23
N GLU A 48 41.46 -9.55 -1.82
CA GLU A 48 41.94 -9.59 -3.21
C GLU A 48 40.82 -9.23 -4.19
N SER A 49 39.59 -9.66 -3.90
CA SER A 49 38.41 -9.34 -4.72
C SER A 49 37.98 -7.87 -4.63
N LEU A 50 38.23 -7.20 -3.49
CA LEU A 50 37.89 -5.80 -3.24
C LEU A 50 38.89 -4.80 -3.84
N GLY A 51 40.04 -5.26 -4.34
CA GLY A 51 41.03 -4.40 -4.98
C GLY A 51 41.87 -3.55 -4.02
N SER A 52 42.68 -2.63 -4.58
CA SER A 52 43.61 -1.80 -3.81
C SER A 52 42.91 -0.60 -3.17
N ILE A 53 43.29 -0.27 -1.93
CA ILE A 53 42.73 0.86 -1.18
C ILE A 53 43.10 2.20 -1.83
N ASP A 54 44.28 2.30 -2.46
CA ASP A 54 44.72 3.52 -3.12
C ASP A 54 43.88 3.86 -4.36
N ASP A 55 43.45 2.85 -5.13
CA ASP A 55 42.55 3.04 -6.28
C ASP A 55 41.16 3.49 -5.82
N LEU A 56 40.64 2.85 -4.77
CA LEU A 56 39.36 3.18 -4.15
C LEU A 56 39.32 4.63 -3.63
N VAL A 57 40.39 5.08 -2.98
CA VAL A 57 40.48 6.43 -2.41
C VAL A 57 40.59 7.48 -3.50
N LYS A 58 41.27 7.18 -4.60
CA LYS A 58 41.32 8.05 -5.77
C LYS A 58 39.93 8.22 -6.39
N GLU A 59 39.16 7.14 -6.48
CA GLU A 59 37.78 7.14 -7.01
C GLU A 59 36.81 7.92 -6.12
N ILE A 60 36.89 7.76 -4.80
CA ILE A 60 36.03 8.49 -3.86
C ILE A 60 36.38 9.99 -3.87
N ASN A 61 37.66 10.34 -3.96
CA ASN A 61 38.09 11.74 -4.10
C ASN A 61 37.64 12.38 -5.41
N GLU A 62 37.55 11.64 -6.52
CA GLU A 62 37.05 12.14 -7.81
C GLU A 62 35.54 12.41 -7.80
N VAL A 63 34.77 11.66 -7.02
CA VAL A 63 33.30 11.84 -6.87
C VAL A 63 32.96 12.98 -5.90
N TYR A 64 33.74 13.17 -4.83
CA TYR A 64 33.43 14.13 -3.77
C TYR A 64 34.13 15.50 -3.89
N ASN A 65 35.28 15.63 -4.57
CA ASN A 65 35.96 16.93 -4.73
C ASN A 65 35.32 17.85 -5.79
N THR A 66 34.28 17.42 -6.50
CA THR A 66 33.50 18.27 -7.42
C THR A 66 32.46 19.18 -6.74
N ARG A 67 32.40 19.24 -5.40
CA ARG A 67 31.35 19.96 -4.66
C ARG A 67 31.80 20.98 -3.61
N ASN A 68 33.09 21.32 -3.54
CA ASN A 68 33.54 22.39 -2.63
C ASN A 68 33.61 23.75 -3.34
N ASP A 69 32.43 24.28 -3.67
CA ASP A 69 32.17 25.72 -3.79
C ASP A 69 30.66 25.91 -3.57
N GLU A 70 30.23 25.95 -2.30
CA GLU A 70 29.21 26.88 -1.80
C GLU A 70 28.95 26.64 -0.29
N HIS A 71 29.19 27.70 0.48
CA HIS A 71 29.06 27.81 1.94
C HIS A 71 27.66 27.50 2.49
N TYR A 72 27.56 26.95 3.71
CA TYR A 72 26.81 27.57 4.82
C TYR A 72 27.27 27.02 6.20
N THR A 73 27.37 27.95 7.14
CA THR A 73 27.90 27.86 8.51
C THR A 73 26.95 27.19 9.52
N GLN A 74 27.54 26.43 10.46
CA GLN A 74 26.89 25.83 11.63
C GLN A 74 26.78 26.83 12.81
N GLU A 75 25.72 26.73 13.61
CA GLU A 75 25.69 27.19 15.01
C GLU A 75 25.19 26.07 15.95
N GLU A 76 25.94 25.82 17.01
CA GLU A 76 25.69 24.89 18.12
C GLU A 76 24.79 25.45 19.24
N PRO A 77 24.18 24.60 20.09
CA PRO A 77 23.28 25.01 21.17
C PRO A 77 23.99 25.33 22.50
N LYS A 78 23.41 26.24 23.29
CA LYS A 78 23.88 26.58 24.66
C LYS A 78 22.91 26.08 25.75
N ASN A 79 23.46 25.25 26.63
CA ASN A 79 23.00 24.97 27.99
C ASN A 79 23.07 26.22 28.89
N LYS A 80 22.12 26.40 29.81
CA LYS A 80 22.37 27.05 31.12
C LYS A 80 21.50 26.47 32.24
N GLN A 81 22.18 26.27 33.35
CA GLN A 81 21.76 25.71 34.63
C GLN A 81 21.76 26.83 35.69
N GLY A 82 20.90 26.69 36.71
CA GLY A 82 21.05 27.32 38.04
C GLY A 82 20.32 28.65 38.25
N ASP A 83 19.49 28.75 39.28
CA ASP A 83 19.93 29.20 40.61
C ASP A 83 18.83 28.98 41.68
N SER A 84 19.20 29.21 42.92
CA SER A 84 18.67 28.73 44.18
C SER A 84 18.26 29.89 45.11
N THR A 85 17.65 29.52 46.25
CA THR A 85 17.61 30.18 47.58
C THR A 85 16.35 30.89 48.11
N GLN A 86 15.89 30.36 49.27
CA GLN A 86 15.58 31.00 50.59
C GLN A 86 14.40 32.00 50.69
N ASN A 87 13.65 32.20 51.79
CA ASN A 87 13.63 31.84 53.22
C ASN A 87 12.23 32.22 53.80
N ALA A 88 11.60 31.45 54.71
CA ALA A 88 11.48 31.64 56.19
C ALA A 88 10.23 32.41 56.73
N GLY A 89 9.67 31.92 57.86
CA GLY A 89 8.78 32.63 58.82
C GLY A 89 7.44 31.91 59.15
N GLU A 90 7.39 30.96 60.10
CA GLU A 90 7.01 31.09 61.54
C GLU A 90 5.53 31.43 61.85
N ALA A 91 4.78 30.48 62.46
CA ALA A 91 4.31 30.51 63.87
C ALA A 91 2.96 29.79 64.17
N ASN A 92 3.02 28.90 65.18
CA ASN A 92 2.04 28.59 66.24
C ASN A 92 0.88 27.57 66.07
N ASN A 93 1.10 26.42 66.74
CA ASN A 93 0.25 25.71 67.71
C ASN A 93 -1.20 25.30 67.36
N ALA A 94 -1.43 23.98 67.16
CA ALA A 94 -2.14 23.11 68.11
C ALA A 94 -2.42 21.71 67.51
N ASP A 95 -2.19 20.67 68.32
CA ASP A 95 -2.74 19.31 68.25
C ASP A 95 -2.69 18.55 66.91
N GLY A 96 -1.56 17.87 66.65
CA GLY A 96 -1.34 16.98 65.51
C GLY A 96 -0.94 15.58 65.95
N SER A 97 -1.90 14.74 66.32
CA SER A 97 -1.66 13.29 66.52
C SER A 97 -2.72 12.37 65.90
N ASN A 98 -3.65 12.91 65.09
CA ASN A 98 -4.66 12.10 64.39
C ASN A 98 -4.73 12.34 62.86
N ILE A 99 -3.98 13.31 62.33
CA ILE A 99 -3.99 13.62 60.88
C ILE A 99 -2.81 12.93 60.17
N GLN A 100 -1.68 12.75 60.86
CA GLN A 100 -0.47 12.16 60.28
C GLN A 100 -0.62 10.64 60.05
N ASP A 101 -1.35 9.95 60.93
CA ASP A 101 -1.69 8.53 60.78
C ASP A 101 -2.78 8.29 59.72
N ALA A 102 -3.72 9.23 59.56
CA ALA A 102 -4.71 9.17 58.49
C ALA A 102 -4.10 9.43 57.11
N ILE A 103 -3.13 10.36 57.03
CA ILE A 103 -2.39 10.66 55.79
C ILE A 103 -1.41 9.54 55.45
N SER A 104 -0.75 8.89 56.42
CA SER A 104 0.11 7.73 56.16
C SER A 104 -0.69 6.52 55.66
N HIS A 105 -1.87 6.25 56.25
CA HIS A 105 -2.77 5.19 55.75
C HIS A 105 -3.35 5.47 54.36
N ILE A 106 -3.61 6.74 54.00
CA ILE A 106 -4.05 7.12 52.65
C ILE A 106 -2.89 7.03 51.64
N LEU A 107 -1.68 7.42 52.01
CA LEU A 107 -0.49 7.32 51.15
C LEU A 107 -0.05 5.87 50.93
N ASP A 108 -0.16 5.01 51.95
CA ASP A 108 0.15 3.58 51.84
C ASP A 108 -0.89 2.82 51.02
N SER A 109 -2.18 3.16 51.16
CA SER A 109 -3.25 2.57 50.34
C SER A 109 -3.22 3.07 48.89
N ALA A 110 -2.89 4.35 48.66
CA ALA A 110 -2.69 4.91 47.32
C ALA A 110 -1.43 4.33 46.65
N SER A 111 -0.32 4.18 47.38
CA SER A 111 0.90 3.54 46.86
C SER A 111 0.72 2.05 46.60
N GLY A 112 -0.07 1.35 47.42
CA GLY A 112 -0.46 -0.04 47.20
C GLY A 112 -1.32 -0.22 45.94
N ALA A 113 -2.30 0.66 45.72
CA ALA A 113 -3.15 0.64 44.53
C ALA A 113 -2.39 1.06 43.26
N ILE A 114 -1.49 2.04 43.34
CA ILE A 114 -0.62 2.46 42.23
C ILE A 114 0.36 1.34 41.89
N ASN A 115 0.99 0.69 42.87
CA ASN A 115 1.89 -0.43 42.62
C ASN A 115 1.15 -1.68 42.09
N GLN A 116 -0.09 -1.93 42.53
CA GLN A 116 -0.92 -2.97 41.92
C GLN A 116 -1.32 -2.62 40.48
N ALA A 117 -1.63 -1.36 40.19
CA ALA A 117 -1.93 -0.91 38.84
C ALA A 117 -0.69 -0.92 37.94
N LEU A 118 0.49 -0.55 38.45
CA LEU A 118 1.76 -0.62 37.74
C LEU A 118 2.20 -2.08 37.51
N ASN A 119 1.98 -2.95 38.49
CA ASN A 119 2.26 -4.39 38.34
C ASN A 119 1.26 -5.03 37.37
N ALA A 120 -0.03 -4.69 37.43
CA ALA A 120 -1.03 -5.17 36.47
C ALA A 120 -0.77 -4.61 35.06
N ALA A 121 -0.32 -3.37 34.93
CA ALA A 121 0.11 -2.78 33.66
C ALA A 121 1.41 -3.41 33.15
N SER A 122 2.38 -3.67 34.03
CA SER A 122 3.64 -4.35 33.70
C SER A 122 3.42 -5.83 33.38
N GLU A 123 2.44 -6.48 34.01
CA GLU A 123 2.01 -7.86 33.71
C GLU A 123 1.15 -7.92 32.43
N ALA A 124 0.41 -6.85 32.10
CA ALA A 124 -0.26 -6.68 30.82
C ALA A 124 0.73 -6.39 29.68
N ILE A 125 1.73 -5.53 29.91
CA ILE A 125 2.80 -5.19 28.96
C ILE A 125 3.75 -6.38 28.75
N ASN A 126 4.10 -7.14 29.80
CA ASN A 126 4.88 -8.38 29.68
C ASN A 126 4.09 -9.55 29.05
N LYS A 127 2.75 -9.46 28.99
CA LYS A 127 1.89 -10.40 28.25
C LYS A 127 1.71 -10.02 26.78
N VAL A 128 2.13 -8.83 26.38
CA VAL A 128 2.29 -8.47 24.96
C VAL A 128 3.61 -9.08 24.51
N ASP A 129 3.57 -10.36 24.15
CA ASP A 129 4.73 -11.01 23.55
C ASP A 129 4.95 -10.38 22.15
N LEU A 130 5.87 -9.42 22.07
CA LEU A 130 6.26 -8.76 20.83
C LEU A 130 6.72 -9.78 19.79
N ASN A 131 7.23 -10.94 20.21
CA ASN A 131 7.56 -12.02 19.29
C ASN A 131 6.30 -12.74 18.81
N GLU A 132 5.27 -12.90 19.63
CA GLU A 132 3.99 -13.46 19.17
C GLU A 132 3.27 -12.50 18.23
N ILE A 133 3.30 -11.19 18.48
CA ILE A 133 2.77 -10.18 17.54
C ILE A 133 3.60 -10.13 16.27
N SER A 134 4.93 -10.09 16.38
CA SER A 134 5.83 -10.13 15.22
C SER A 134 5.65 -11.43 14.42
N ASN A 135 5.50 -12.58 15.09
CA ASN A 135 5.21 -13.85 14.44
C ASN A 135 3.79 -13.87 13.85
N ARG A 136 2.77 -13.26 14.47
CA ARG A 136 1.43 -13.17 13.89
C ARG A 136 1.37 -12.22 12.70
N ILE A 137 2.10 -11.10 12.76
CA ILE A 137 2.27 -10.17 11.64
C ILE A 137 3.04 -10.86 10.53
N LYS A 138 4.14 -11.54 10.85
CA LYS A 138 4.93 -12.33 9.91
C LYS A 138 4.11 -13.47 9.33
N ASP A 139 3.36 -14.23 10.12
CA ASP A 139 2.47 -15.29 9.64
C ASP A 139 1.34 -14.71 8.79
N SER A 140 0.84 -13.51 9.11
CA SER A 140 -0.16 -12.82 8.29
C SER A 140 0.43 -12.30 6.98
N MET A 141 1.67 -11.82 7.00
CA MET A 141 2.43 -11.36 5.82
C MET A 141 2.87 -12.54 4.96
N ASP A 142 3.28 -13.64 5.57
CA ASP A 142 3.65 -14.91 4.93
C ASP A 142 2.39 -15.60 4.40
N ASN A 143 1.24 -15.48 5.07
CA ASN A 143 -0.05 -15.96 4.55
C ASN A 143 -0.61 -15.05 3.44
N ALA A 144 -0.39 -13.74 3.52
CA ALA A 144 -0.73 -12.81 2.44
C ALA A 144 0.18 -13.04 1.22
N SER A 145 1.48 -13.25 1.45
CA SER A 145 2.47 -13.63 0.45
C SER A 145 2.21 -15.01 -0.12
N SER A 146 1.78 -15.98 0.70
CA SER A 146 1.42 -17.32 0.23
C SER A 146 0.08 -17.34 -0.49
N HIS A 147 -0.90 -16.51 -0.11
CA HIS A 147 -2.13 -16.35 -0.90
C HIS A 147 -1.89 -15.59 -2.21
N LEU A 148 -1.00 -14.61 -2.21
CA LEU A 148 -0.52 -13.98 -3.45
C LEU A 148 0.20 -15.04 -4.29
N ASN A 149 1.13 -15.81 -3.73
CA ASN A 149 1.83 -16.88 -4.43
C ASN A 149 0.91 -18.02 -4.86
N ASP A 150 -0.12 -18.41 -4.12
CA ASP A 150 -1.07 -19.47 -4.48
C ASP A 150 -2.06 -19.01 -5.57
N LEU A 151 -2.42 -17.72 -5.60
CA LEU A 151 -3.10 -17.09 -6.74
C LEU A 151 -2.14 -16.92 -7.93
N THR A 152 -0.84 -16.79 -7.68
CA THR A 152 0.21 -16.70 -8.69
C THR A 152 0.55 -18.07 -9.28
N ASP A 153 0.57 -19.14 -8.49
CA ASP A 153 1.02 -20.45 -8.94
C ASP A 153 -0.10 -21.21 -9.64
N ASN A 154 -1.36 -21.08 -9.22
CA ASN A 154 -2.47 -21.80 -9.86
C ASN A 154 -2.95 -21.19 -11.18
N TYR A 155 -2.66 -19.91 -11.45
CA TYR A 155 -2.98 -19.25 -12.72
C TYR A 155 -1.77 -19.02 -13.63
N PHE A 156 -0.54 -18.93 -13.12
CA PHE A 156 0.63 -18.58 -13.94
C PHE A 156 1.56 -19.74 -14.27
N THR A 157 1.55 -20.87 -13.53
CA THR A 157 2.45 -21.99 -13.86
C THR A 157 2.09 -22.73 -15.14
N LYS A 158 0.94 -22.44 -15.76
CA LYS A 158 0.46 -23.23 -16.90
C LYS A 158 0.74 -22.68 -18.28
N ASN A 159 1.28 -21.48 -18.44
CA ASN A 159 1.85 -20.97 -19.70
C ASN A 159 2.59 -19.66 -19.40
N PHE A 160 3.91 -19.61 -19.58
CA PHE A 160 4.66 -18.55 -20.30
C PHE A 160 6.18 -18.77 -20.11
N TYR A 161 6.93 -18.43 -21.15
CA TYR A 161 8.27 -18.89 -21.50
C TYR A 161 9.32 -18.75 -20.38
N SER A 162 9.76 -19.86 -19.80
CA SER A 162 11.06 -19.92 -19.12
C SER A 162 12.16 -19.85 -20.18
N PHE A 163 12.74 -18.67 -20.37
CA PHE A 163 13.75 -18.42 -21.38
C PHE A 163 15.16 -18.52 -20.79
N ASP A 164 15.99 -19.43 -21.30
CA ASP A 164 17.37 -19.64 -20.84
C ASP A 164 18.33 -18.65 -21.52
N MET A 165 18.64 -17.57 -20.80
CA MET A 165 19.55 -16.49 -21.22
C MET A 165 20.96 -16.95 -21.63
N ASN A 166 21.40 -18.13 -21.20
CA ASN A 166 22.76 -18.59 -21.45
C ASN A 166 22.98 -19.21 -22.83
N ASN A 167 21.91 -19.47 -23.59
CA ASN A 167 21.96 -20.20 -24.86
C ASN A 167 21.60 -19.36 -26.10
N ILE A 168 21.57 -18.03 -25.99
CA ILE A 168 21.14 -17.14 -27.10
C ILE A 168 22.33 -16.74 -27.97
N ASN A 169 22.22 -16.99 -29.27
CA ASN A 169 23.15 -16.50 -30.28
C ASN A 169 22.65 -15.14 -30.84
N THR A 170 22.70 -14.08 -30.01
CA THR A 170 22.28 -12.72 -30.38
C THR A 170 23.43 -11.72 -30.23
N GLU A 171 23.38 -10.62 -30.98
CA GLU A 171 24.27 -9.48 -30.78
C GLU A 171 23.94 -8.76 -29.48
N PHE A 172 24.99 -8.43 -28.71
CA PHE A 172 24.93 -7.66 -27.47
C PHE A 172 25.66 -6.33 -27.66
N THR A 173 25.11 -5.24 -27.12
CA THR A 173 25.72 -3.91 -27.18
C THR A 173 25.74 -3.24 -25.81
N HIS A 174 26.75 -2.40 -25.58
CA HIS A 174 26.87 -1.54 -24.39
C HIS A 174 26.51 -0.08 -24.73
N ASP A 175 26.51 0.28 -26.01
CA ASP A 175 26.22 1.61 -26.51
C ASP A 175 24.73 1.77 -26.82
N ASN A 176 24.28 3.04 -26.82
CA ASN A 176 22.93 3.42 -27.23
C ASN A 176 22.64 2.87 -28.63
N ILE A 177 21.48 2.24 -28.80
CA ILE A 177 21.10 1.60 -30.06
C ILE A 177 19.62 1.78 -30.34
N THR A 178 19.25 1.79 -31.61
CA THR A 178 17.86 1.67 -32.07
C THR A 178 17.73 0.44 -32.94
N LYS A 179 16.73 -0.40 -32.66
CA LYS A 179 16.33 -1.56 -33.46
C LYS A 179 14.87 -1.44 -33.85
N SER A 180 14.51 -1.93 -35.03
CA SER A 180 13.13 -1.96 -35.51
C SER A 180 12.77 -3.34 -36.03
N TYR A 181 11.56 -3.80 -35.71
CA TYR A 181 10.98 -5.07 -36.15
C TYR A 181 9.64 -4.80 -36.85
N ASP A 182 9.38 -5.50 -37.94
CA ASP A 182 8.11 -5.38 -38.65
C ASP A 182 6.95 -5.95 -37.81
N ASN A 183 5.73 -5.44 -38.02
CA ASN A 183 4.55 -5.73 -37.20
C ASN A 183 3.82 -7.06 -37.50
N PHE A 184 4.38 -7.91 -38.36
CA PHE A 184 3.78 -9.20 -38.69
C PHE A 184 4.72 -10.35 -38.34
N GLY A 185 4.26 -11.22 -37.44
CA GLY A 185 4.82 -12.56 -37.30
C GLY A 185 4.50 -13.44 -38.51
N PRO A 186 5.10 -14.63 -38.64
CA PRO A 186 4.74 -15.59 -39.67
C PRO A 186 3.22 -15.86 -39.66
N GLU A 187 2.61 -16.00 -40.85
CA GLU A 187 1.16 -16.24 -41.04
C GLU A 187 0.21 -15.12 -40.58
N ASN A 188 0.66 -13.86 -40.52
CA ASN A 188 -0.20 -12.71 -40.19
C ASN A 188 -0.72 -12.73 -38.73
N ARG A 189 0.01 -13.40 -37.83
CA ARG A 189 -0.26 -13.41 -36.39
C ARG A 189 0.17 -12.08 -35.79
N LYS A 190 -0.55 -11.65 -34.74
CA LYS A 190 -0.15 -10.48 -33.94
C LYS A 190 1.22 -10.74 -33.33
N ILE A 191 2.04 -9.70 -33.33
CA ILE A 191 3.38 -9.75 -32.73
C ILE A 191 3.27 -9.55 -31.22
N ASN A 192 4.20 -10.13 -30.47
CA ASN A 192 4.32 -9.97 -29.02
C ASN A 192 5.64 -9.26 -28.69
N ILE A 193 5.72 -8.67 -27.50
CA ILE A 193 6.97 -8.13 -26.95
C ILE A 193 7.17 -8.54 -25.51
N VAL A 194 8.38 -8.97 -25.19
CA VAL A 194 8.82 -9.35 -23.85
C VAL A 194 10.08 -8.56 -23.51
N VAL A 195 10.03 -7.79 -22.42
CA VAL A 195 11.13 -6.93 -21.98
C VAL A 195 11.56 -7.24 -20.55
N ASN A 196 12.84 -7.54 -20.37
CA ASN A 196 13.47 -7.68 -19.06
C ASN A 196 14.50 -6.56 -18.84
N GLY A 197 14.07 -5.52 -18.15
CA GLY A 197 14.82 -4.31 -17.88
C GLY A 197 15.82 -4.40 -16.73
N ILE A 198 15.73 -5.40 -15.84
CA ILE A 198 16.54 -5.52 -14.59
C ILE A 198 16.46 -4.28 -13.68
N CYS A 199 17.04 -3.16 -14.07
CA CYS A 199 16.99 -1.88 -13.35
C CYS A 199 16.66 -0.70 -14.27
N ALA A 200 16.39 -0.96 -15.55
CA ALA A 200 16.05 0.07 -16.52
C ALA A 200 14.62 0.57 -16.32
N GLU A 201 14.45 1.87 -16.58
CA GLU A 201 13.16 2.48 -16.85
C GLU A 201 12.66 2.01 -18.22
N ILE A 202 11.37 1.66 -18.30
CA ILE A 202 10.75 1.12 -19.50
C ILE A 202 9.62 2.06 -19.91
N HIS A 203 9.70 2.57 -21.14
CA HIS A 203 8.66 3.45 -21.69
C HIS A 203 8.06 2.79 -22.92
N VAL A 204 6.76 2.51 -22.88
CA VAL A 204 6.00 1.95 -24.00
C VAL A 204 5.00 2.95 -24.50
N LYS A 205 5.00 3.19 -25.81
CA LYS A 205 3.98 4.02 -26.46
C LYS A 205 3.60 3.47 -27.84
N LYS A 206 2.55 3.98 -28.44
CA LYS A 206 2.23 3.66 -29.83
C LYS A 206 3.28 4.14 -30.83
N SER A 207 3.50 3.33 -31.86
CA SER A 207 4.41 3.62 -32.96
C SER A 207 3.74 4.45 -34.06
N THR A 208 4.54 5.29 -34.70
CA THR A 208 4.10 6.16 -35.80
C THR A 208 4.26 5.51 -37.18
N ASN A 209 5.01 4.42 -37.25
CA ASN A 209 5.38 3.73 -38.47
C ASN A 209 4.84 2.30 -38.53
N ASP A 210 3.95 1.93 -37.61
CA ASP A 210 3.33 0.60 -37.51
C ASP A 210 4.38 -0.52 -37.41
N LYS A 211 5.46 -0.27 -36.65
CA LYS A 211 6.53 -1.23 -36.34
C LYS A 211 6.75 -1.29 -34.84
N ILE A 212 7.48 -2.30 -34.39
CA ILE A 212 8.11 -2.28 -33.06
C ILE A 212 9.44 -1.53 -33.19
N ASN A 213 9.60 -0.40 -32.51
CA ASN A 213 10.88 0.32 -32.43
C ASN A 213 11.39 0.25 -30.99
N ILE A 214 12.65 -0.13 -30.81
CA ILE A 214 13.27 -0.22 -29.48
C ILE A 214 14.51 0.65 -29.47
N ARG A 215 14.56 1.63 -28.57
CA ARG A 215 15.71 2.49 -28.32
C ARG A 215 16.21 2.26 -26.90
N TYR A 216 17.46 1.83 -26.80
CA TYR A 216 18.17 1.67 -25.54
C TYR A 216 19.12 2.86 -25.33
N GLU A 217 19.08 3.47 -24.16
CA GLU A 217 20.00 4.52 -23.73
C GLU A 217 20.63 4.15 -22.39
N ASN A 218 21.96 4.27 -22.29
CA ASN A 218 22.69 4.10 -21.05
C ASN A 218 23.59 5.30 -20.82
N ASN A 219 23.15 6.16 -19.90
CA ASN A 219 23.80 7.42 -19.58
C ASN A 219 24.90 7.28 -18.51
N GLY A 220 25.29 6.05 -18.17
CA GLY A 220 26.42 5.79 -17.30
C GLY A 220 27.77 6.16 -17.94
N ASN A 221 28.79 6.33 -17.10
CA ASN A 221 30.16 6.46 -17.58
C ASN A 221 30.65 5.15 -18.26
N GLU A 222 31.80 5.19 -18.92
CA GLU A 222 32.33 4.04 -19.68
C GLU A 222 32.47 2.75 -18.85
N ARG A 223 32.76 2.84 -17.56
CA ARG A 223 32.83 1.67 -16.66
C ARG A 223 31.44 1.16 -16.26
N GLN A 224 30.48 2.07 -16.06
CA GLN A 224 29.09 1.76 -15.74
C GLN A 224 28.38 1.08 -16.93
N LYS A 225 28.61 1.56 -18.15
CA LYS A 225 28.11 0.92 -19.39
C LYS A 225 28.60 -0.52 -19.54
N GLN A 226 29.81 -0.85 -19.08
CA GLN A 226 30.34 -2.21 -19.14
C GLN A 226 29.65 -3.20 -18.21
N LYS A 227 28.90 -2.73 -17.20
CA LYS A 227 28.14 -3.60 -16.28
C LYS A 227 26.90 -4.23 -16.93
N TYR A 228 26.34 -3.57 -17.95
CA TYR A 228 25.09 -3.99 -18.58
C TYR A 228 25.26 -4.12 -20.09
N SER A 229 24.85 -5.25 -20.66
CA SER A 229 24.69 -5.36 -22.10
C SER A 229 23.22 -5.45 -22.48
N PHE A 230 22.81 -4.61 -23.42
CA PHE A 230 21.51 -4.68 -24.05
C PHE A 230 21.48 -5.79 -25.11
N TYR A 231 20.35 -6.48 -25.18
CA TYR A 231 20.03 -7.43 -26.25
C TYR A 231 18.64 -7.12 -26.80
N SER A 232 18.45 -7.43 -28.08
CA SER A 232 17.11 -7.56 -28.65
C SER A 232 17.17 -8.37 -29.93
N PHE A 233 16.22 -9.29 -30.07
CA PHE A 233 16.07 -10.22 -31.18
C PHE A 233 14.60 -10.62 -31.32
N MET A 234 14.26 -11.19 -32.47
CA MET A 234 12.93 -11.74 -32.72
C MET A 234 13.05 -13.25 -32.81
N GLU A 235 12.15 -13.96 -32.14
CA GLU A 235 11.99 -15.40 -32.25
C GLU A 235 10.51 -15.69 -32.49
N ASP A 236 10.21 -16.39 -33.58
CA ASP A 236 8.87 -16.60 -34.11
C ASP A 236 8.06 -15.30 -34.29
N ASP A 237 7.07 -15.07 -33.44
CA ASP A 237 6.18 -13.90 -33.43
C ASP A 237 6.44 -12.96 -32.23
N THR A 238 7.55 -13.17 -31.51
CA THR A 238 7.84 -12.44 -30.28
C THR A 238 9.17 -11.70 -30.37
N VAL A 239 9.14 -10.40 -30.09
CA VAL A 239 10.33 -9.57 -29.93
C VAL A 239 10.77 -9.63 -28.47
N TYR A 240 12.00 -10.07 -28.25
CA TYR A 240 12.63 -10.05 -26.95
C TYR A 240 13.58 -8.85 -26.88
N ALA A 241 13.57 -8.15 -25.74
CA ALA A 241 14.51 -7.07 -25.46
C ALA A 241 14.84 -7.00 -23.98
N GLY A 242 15.94 -6.35 -23.64
CA GLY A 242 16.29 -6.12 -22.25
C GLY A 242 17.77 -5.92 -22.04
N ILE A 243 18.16 -5.91 -20.78
CA ILE A 243 19.57 -5.86 -20.38
C ILE A 243 19.94 -7.10 -19.59
N ARG A 244 21.23 -7.43 -19.59
CA ARG A 244 21.83 -8.44 -18.73
C ARG A 244 23.04 -7.86 -18.02
N VAL A 245 23.33 -8.37 -16.83
CA VAL A 245 24.56 -8.03 -16.11
C VAL A 245 25.73 -8.77 -16.76
N VAL A 246 26.80 -8.05 -17.09
CA VAL A 246 28.02 -8.58 -17.68
C VAL A 246 29.22 -8.18 -16.82
N GLY A 247 30.03 -9.17 -16.42
CA GLY A 247 31.26 -8.98 -15.64
C GLY A 247 31.20 -9.49 -14.20
N ARG A 248 32.36 -9.91 -13.69
CA ARG A 248 32.61 -10.19 -12.25
C ARG A 248 32.90 -8.89 -11.50
N SER A 249 31.99 -7.91 -11.54
CA SER A 249 32.21 -6.65 -10.82
C SER A 249 31.97 -6.84 -9.33
N VAL A 250 33.06 -6.81 -8.56
CA VAL A 250 33.13 -6.97 -7.10
C VAL A 250 32.87 -5.65 -6.36
N PHE A 251 32.00 -4.79 -6.88
CA PHE A 251 31.77 -3.48 -6.26
C PHE A 251 30.28 -3.18 -6.14
N MET A 252 29.86 -3.03 -4.89
CA MET A 252 28.49 -2.81 -4.43
C MET A 252 28.17 -1.32 -4.19
N PHE A 253 28.93 -0.39 -4.78
CA PHE A 253 28.63 1.04 -4.68
C PHE A 253 28.12 1.58 -6.01
N ASN A 254 26.88 2.06 -6.01
CA ASN A 254 26.46 3.09 -6.94
C ASN A 254 25.41 4.00 -6.26
N LEU A 255 25.88 4.94 -5.43
CA LEU A 255 25.10 6.03 -4.82
C LEU A 255 24.81 7.20 -5.80
N LYS A 256 24.62 6.85 -7.09
CA LYS A 256 23.87 7.63 -8.07
C LYS A 256 23.42 6.67 -9.17
N ALA A 257 22.12 6.36 -9.20
CA ALA A 257 21.49 5.73 -10.34
C ALA A 257 21.79 6.62 -11.57
N TYR A 258 22.54 6.09 -12.53
CA TYR A 258 22.54 6.67 -13.87
C TYR A 258 21.33 6.07 -14.59
N SER A 259 20.64 6.86 -15.41
CA SER A 259 19.44 6.37 -16.10
C SER A 259 19.85 5.34 -17.16
N ILE A 260 19.20 4.18 -17.11
CA ILE A 260 19.17 3.22 -18.18
C ILE A 260 17.74 3.19 -18.65
N ASP A 261 17.52 3.53 -19.91
CA ASP A 261 16.20 3.75 -20.47
C ASP A 261 15.98 2.78 -21.64
N ILE A 262 14.84 2.10 -21.65
CA ILE A 262 14.37 1.27 -22.77
C ILE A 262 13.06 1.88 -23.28
N HIS A 263 13.14 2.63 -24.37
CA HIS A 263 11.96 3.15 -25.06
C HIS A 263 11.50 2.17 -26.12
N ILE A 264 10.19 1.91 -26.13
CA ILE A 264 9.53 0.93 -26.98
C ILE A 264 8.35 1.64 -27.64
N GLU A 265 8.31 1.59 -28.95
CA GLU A 265 7.14 1.97 -29.72
C GLU A 265 6.49 0.71 -30.29
N VAL A 266 5.18 0.52 -30.09
CA VAL A 266 4.43 -0.68 -30.50
C VAL A 266 3.34 -0.35 -31.53
N PRO A 267 3.06 -1.22 -32.51
CA PRO A 267 1.95 -1.02 -33.45
C PRO A 267 0.58 -1.15 -32.76
N GLU A 268 -0.50 -0.69 -33.41
CA GLU A 268 -1.86 -0.72 -32.85
C GLU A 268 -2.41 -2.14 -32.58
N ASN A 269 -1.88 -3.15 -33.27
CA ASN A 269 -2.39 -4.51 -33.22
C ASN A 269 -1.38 -5.49 -32.60
N ILE A 270 -0.80 -5.11 -31.47
CA ILE A 270 0.09 -5.99 -30.70
C ILE A 270 -0.74 -7.01 -29.90
N GLY A 271 -0.22 -8.23 -29.77
CA GLY A 271 -0.87 -9.30 -29.02
C GLY A 271 -0.61 -9.15 -27.54
N ILE A 272 0.63 -9.41 -27.13
CA ILE A 272 1.06 -9.39 -25.73
C ILE A 272 2.19 -8.39 -25.54
N ILE A 273 2.12 -7.62 -24.46
CA ILE A 273 3.20 -6.81 -23.93
C ILE A 273 3.53 -7.34 -22.52
N ASP A 274 4.74 -7.88 -22.31
CA ASP A 274 5.23 -8.35 -21.00
C ASP A 274 6.48 -7.55 -20.60
N LEU A 275 6.35 -6.73 -19.56
CA LEU A 275 7.38 -5.80 -19.08
C LEU A 275 7.77 -6.18 -17.66
N LYS A 276 9.07 -6.39 -17.44
CA LYS A 276 9.63 -6.70 -16.14
C LYS A 276 10.87 -5.88 -15.86
N THR A 277 10.94 -5.27 -14.69
CA THR A 277 12.14 -4.64 -14.14
C THR A 277 12.17 -4.91 -12.63
N ALA A 278 13.28 -4.70 -11.94
CA ALA A 278 13.32 -4.79 -10.48
C ALA A 278 13.09 -3.41 -9.87
N ASN A 279 13.77 -2.38 -10.38
CA ASN A 279 13.83 -1.08 -9.72
C ASN A 279 13.44 0.10 -10.62
N GLY A 280 13.33 -0.10 -11.93
CA GLY A 280 12.96 0.98 -12.83
C GLY A 280 11.44 1.17 -12.89
N ASP A 281 11.05 2.35 -13.32
CA ASP A 281 9.64 2.67 -13.55
C ASP A 281 9.17 2.10 -14.89
N ILE A 282 7.88 1.81 -14.99
CA ILE A 282 7.25 1.36 -16.23
C ILE A 282 6.16 2.36 -16.59
N SER A 283 6.23 2.93 -17.80
CA SER A 283 5.19 3.79 -18.36
C SER A 283 4.62 3.18 -19.64
N ILE A 284 3.30 3.16 -19.76
CA ILE A 284 2.57 2.64 -20.92
C ILE A 284 1.56 3.70 -21.34
N VAL A 285 1.71 4.28 -22.53
CA VAL A 285 0.92 5.45 -22.96
C VAL A 285 0.38 5.29 -24.37
N ASP A 286 -0.94 5.49 -24.55
CA ASP A 286 -1.63 5.41 -25.85
C ASP A 286 -1.38 4.06 -26.54
N VAL A 287 -1.69 2.96 -25.87
CA VAL A 287 -1.40 1.60 -26.35
C VAL A 287 -2.69 0.79 -26.52
N ALA A 288 -2.77 0.05 -27.63
CA ALA A 288 -3.81 -0.97 -27.84
C ALA A 288 -3.18 -2.36 -27.92
N SER A 289 -3.65 -3.31 -27.11
CA SER A 289 -3.08 -4.68 -27.01
C SER A 289 -4.16 -5.71 -26.66
N ASP A 290 -3.94 -7.01 -26.90
CA ASP A 290 -4.84 -8.02 -26.30
C ASP A 290 -4.55 -8.16 -24.80
N ILE A 291 -3.27 -8.20 -24.42
CA ILE A 291 -2.84 -8.40 -23.04
C ILE A 291 -1.63 -7.53 -22.70
N ILE A 292 -1.64 -6.96 -21.50
CA ILE A 292 -0.52 -6.22 -20.92
C ILE A 292 -0.19 -6.79 -19.55
N TYR A 293 1.07 -7.18 -19.37
CA TYR A 293 1.68 -7.54 -18.11
C TYR A 293 2.80 -6.54 -17.79
N ALA A 294 2.73 -5.88 -16.64
CA ALA A 294 3.79 -5.01 -16.16
C ALA A 294 4.12 -5.36 -14.72
N GLN A 295 5.40 -5.58 -14.44
CA GLN A 295 5.86 -5.93 -13.12
C GLN A 295 7.17 -5.24 -12.76
N THR A 296 7.20 -4.71 -11.55
CA THR A 296 8.41 -4.19 -10.92
C THR A 296 8.49 -4.64 -9.45
N SER A 297 9.67 -4.55 -8.83
CA SER A 297 9.76 -4.74 -7.37
C SER A 297 9.51 -3.42 -6.67
N SER A 298 10.18 -2.34 -7.10
CA SER A 298 10.15 -1.06 -6.38
C SER A 298 9.90 0.19 -7.22
N GLY A 299 9.90 0.10 -8.55
CA GLY A 299 9.57 1.24 -9.39
C GLY A 299 8.07 1.49 -9.47
N ASP A 300 7.67 2.65 -9.96
CA ASP A 300 6.27 2.99 -10.18
C ASP A 300 5.81 2.45 -11.53
N ILE A 301 4.51 2.16 -11.64
CA ILE A 301 3.90 1.73 -12.91
C ILE A 301 2.76 2.66 -13.26
N ALA A 302 2.89 3.36 -14.39
CA ALA A 302 1.86 4.22 -14.95
C ALA A 302 1.30 3.63 -16.27
N SER A 303 -0.02 3.56 -16.37
CA SER A 303 -0.74 3.12 -17.58
C SER A 303 -1.79 4.16 -17.95
N ASP A 304 -1.60 4.84 -19.08
CA ASP A 304 -2.43 5.97 -19.52
C ASP A 304 -2.93 5.77 -20.96
N LEU A 305 -4.20 6.10 -21.23
CA LEU A 305 -4.84 5.98 -22.54
C LEU A 305 -4.73 4.57 -23.15
N VAL A 306 -5.01 3.52 -22.37
CA VAL A 306 -4.83 2.13 -22.82
C VAL A 306 -6.16 1.45 -23.18
N ASN A 307 -6.19 0.77 -24.32
CA ASN A 307 -7.28 -0.09 -24.73
C ASN A 307 -6.81 -1.55 -24.82
N ALA A 308 -7.24 -2.41 -23.92
CA ALA A 308 -6.77 -3.79 -23.89
C ALA A 308 -7.86 -4.82 -23.62
N GLY A 309 -7.58 -6.10 -23.89
CA GLY A 309 -8.35 -7.18 -23.30
C GLY A 309 -8.11 -7.20 -21.79
N ASP A 310 -6.90 -7.60 -21.41
CA ASP A 310 -6.50 -7.76 -20.02
C ASP A 310 -5.27 -6.90 -19.68
N ILE A 311 -5.34 -6.16 -18.57
CA ILE A 311 -4.19 -5.49 -17.96
C ILE A 311 -3.92 -6.11 -16.60
N LYS A 312 -2.64 -6.39 -16.34
CA LYS A 312 -2.17 -6.86 -15.04
C LYS A 312 -0.88 -6.18 -14.64
N ILE A 313 -0.97 -5.41 -13.57
CA ILE A 313 0.10 -4.59 -13.03
C ILE A 313 0.45 -5.07 -11.63
N LYS A 314 1.74 -5.27 -11.37
CA LYS A 314 2.24 -5.71 -10.07
C LYS A 314 3.46 -4.94 -9.62
N SER A 315 3.45 -4.47 -8.38
CA SER A 315 4.64 -3.95 -7.70
C SER A 315 4.78 -4.59 -6.32
N SER A 316 5.98 -4.56 -5.71
CA SER A 316 6.10 -4.81 -4.28
C SER A 316 5.91 -3.50 -3.51
N SER A 317 6.56 -2.42 -3.93
CA SER A 317 6.57 -1.18 -3.16
C SER A 317 6.36 0.11 -3.94
N GLY A 318 6.32 0.06 -5.26
CA GLY A 318 6.03 1.24 -6.07
C GLY A 318 4.54 1.47 -6.27
N ASP A 319 4.23 2.71 -6.62
CA ASP A 319 2.88 3.21 -6.80
C ASP A 319 2.34 2.83 -8.19
N LEU A 320 1.03 2.60 -8.24
CA LEU A 320 0.35 2.15 -9.45
C LEU A 320 -0.64 3.22 -9.89
N HIS A 321 -0.36 3.87 -11.02
CA HIS A 321 -1.26 4.85 -11.64
C HIS A 321 -1.91 4.27 -12.89
N ILE A 322 -3.24 4.25 -12.93
CA ILE A 322 -4.02 3.74 -14.06
C ILE A 322 -5.04 4.80 -14.45
N GLU A 323 -4.93 5.34 -15.66
CA GLU A 323 -5.75 6.44 -16.12
C GLU A 323 -6.28 6.20 -17.53
N ASP A 324 -7.52 6.64 -17.78
CA ASP A 324 -8.17 6.64 -19.10
C ASP A 324 -8.11 5.27 -19.83
N CYS A 325 -8.30 4.18 -19.07
CA CYS A 325 -8.20 2.81 -19.59
C CYS A 325 -9.57 2.20 -19.91
N ASN A 326 -9.67 1.54 -21.08
CA ASN A 326 -10.84 0.77 -21.50
C ASN A 326 -10.47 -0.70 -21.73
N CYS A 327 -10.95 -1.60 -20.86
CA CYS A 327 -10.50 -2.99 -20.85
C CYS A 327 -11.63 -4.01 -20.69
N LEU A 328 -11.35 -5.30 -20.90
CA LEU A 328 -12.22 -6.35 -20.36
C LEU A 328 -11.90 -6.56 -18.88
N LYS A 329 -10.62 -6.67 -18.53
CA LYS A 329 -10.18 -6.90 -17.15
C LYS A 329 -8.96 -6.06 -16.79
N ILE A 330 -8.97 -5.47 -15.61
CA ILE A 330 -7.80 -4.80 -15.01
C ILE A 330 -7.57 -5.39 -13.62
N MET A 331 -6.31 -5.74 -13.35
CA MET A 331 -5.86 -6.17 -12.03
C MET A 331 -4.57 -5.44 -11.65
N ALA A 332 -4.64 -4.60 -10.62
CA ALA A 332 -3.52 -3.85 -10.09
C ALA A 332 -3.24 -4.30 -8.64
N GLU A 333 -2.02 -4.79 -8.38
CA GLU A 333 -1.65 -5.27 -7.05
C GLU A 333 -0.30 -4.70 -6.61
N THR A 334 -0.25 -4.13 -5.42
CA THR A 334 1.01 -3.75 -4.75
C THR A 334 0.98 -4.18 -3.28
N ILE A 335 2.14 -4.30 -2.64
CA ILE A 335 2.19 -4.58 -1.20
C ILE A 335 2.17 -3.27 -0.45
N SER A 336 3.06 -2.33 -0.75
CA SER A 336 3.19 -1.09 0.02
C SER A 336 3.01 0.21 -0.74
N GLY A 337 2.91 0.18 -2.07
CA GLY A 337 2.60 1.38 -2.85
C GLY A 337 1.12 1.72 -2.79
N ASP A 338 0.82 2.93 -3.22
CA ASP A 338 -0.55 3.42 -3.40
C ASP A 338 -1.08 3.02 -4.78
N ILE A 339 -2.40 2.98 -4.93
CA ILE A 339 -3.06 2.67 -6.20
C ILE A 339 -4.02 3.79 -6.55
N ASP A 340 -3.73 4.50 -7.63
CA ASP A 340 -4.57 5.53 -8.23
C ASP A 340 -5.23 4.99 -9.50
N ALA A 341 -6.57 4.99 -9.54
CA ALA A 341 -7.35 4.54 -10.69
C ALA A 341 -8.37 5.58 -11.13
N ILE A 342 -8.19 6.20 -12.30
CA ILE A 342 -8.98 7.33 -12.77
C ILE A 342 -9.59 7.04 -14.15
N ASN A 343 -10.89 7.34 -14.32
CA ASN A 343 -11.61 7.23 -15.60
C ASN A 343 -11.53 5.83 -16.24
N ILE A 344 -11.86 4.80 -15.47
CA ILE A 344 -11.72 3.40 -15.90
C ILE A 344 -13.04 2.84 -16.41
N ASN A 345 -13.03 2.21 -17.59
CA ASN A 345 -14.13 1.38 -18.09
C ASN A 345 -13.66 -0.07 -18.30
N ALA A 346 -14.15 -0.99 -17.48
CA ALA A 346 -13.80 -2.41 -17.55
C ALA A 346 -15.05 -3.30 -17.53
N LYS A 347 -14.89 -4.63 -17.66
CA LYS A 347 -15.90 -5.58 -17.16
C LYS A 347 -15.56 -6.02 -15.74
N GLU A 348 -14.29 -6.29 -15.47
CA GLU A 348 -13.77 -6.64 -14.15
C GLU A 348 -12.64 -5.68 -13.76
N LEU A 349 -12.72 -5.09 -12.57
CA LEU A 349 -11.69 -4.19 -12.04
C LEU A 349 -11.34 -4.59 -10.59
N LEU A 350 -10.09 -5.02 -10.40
CA LEU A 350 -9.52 -5.44 -9.12
C LEU A 350 -8.33 -4.56 -8.75
N LEU A 351 -8.43 -3.86 -7.63
CA LEU A 351 -7.36 -3.04 -7.07
C LEU A 351 -7.04 -3.55 -5.67
N LYS A 352 -5.78 -3.86 -5.40
CA LYS A 352 -5.38 -4.46 -4.13
C LYS A 352 -4.03 -3.92 -3.66
N SER A 353 -4.04 -3.23 -2.54
CA SER A 353 -2.84 -2.95 -1.75
C SER A 353 -2.83 -3.77 -0.47
N THR A 354 -1.66 -3.93 0.16
CA THR A 354 -1.60 -4.36 1.56
C THR A 354 -1.55 -3.13 2.46
N SER A 355 -0.56 -2.26 2.32
CA SER A 355 -0.40 -1.12 3.21
C SER A 355 -0.65 0.25 2.60
N GLY A 356 -0.67 0.37 1.28
CA GLY A 356 -0.97 1.64 0.61
C GLY A 356 -2.46 1.92 0.47
N ASP A 357 -2.74 3.17 0.19
CA ASP A 357 -4.08 3.69 -0.05
C ASP A 357 -4.56 3.26 -1.45
N VAL A 358 -5.88 3.17 -1.63
CA VAL A 358 -6.48 2.90 -2.93
C VAL A 358 -7.50 3.99 -3.22
N ASP A 359 -7.15 4.84 -4.17
CA ASP A 359 -7.96 5.96 -4.61
C ASP A 359 -8.53 5.63 -6.00
N ALA A 360 -9.86 5.69 -6.13
CA ALA A 360 -10.54 5.35 -7.36
C ALA A 360 -11.60 6.40 -7.72
N GLU A 361 -11.44 7.04 -8.88
CA GLU A 361 -12.38 8.05 -9.38
C GLU A 361 -12.93 7.69 -10.77
N ASN A 362 -14.25 7.82 -10.93
CA ASN A 362 -14.97 7.60 -12.19
C ASN A 362 -14.75 6.18 -12.77
N THR A 363 -14.92 5.16 -11.93
CA THR A 363 -14.74 3.76 -12.34
C THR A 363 -16.08 3.10 -12.70
N LYS A 364 -16.09 2.41 -13.84
CA LYS A 364 -17.25 1.68 -14.36
C LYS A 364 -16.85 0.25 -14.72
N ALA A 365 -17.46 -0.73 -14.07
CA ALA A 365 -17.26 -2.14 -14.38
C ALA A 365 -18.51 -2.98 -14.07
N ASP A 366 -18.59 -4.23 -14.53
CA ASP A 366 -19.66 -5.13 -14.08
C ASP A 366 -19.35 -5.64 -12.66
N ILE A 367 -18.06 -5.87 -12.36
CA ILE A 367 -17.56 -6.37 -11.09
C ILE A 367 -16.38 -5.50 -10.63
N ILE A 368 -16.47 -5.01 -9.39
CA ILE A 368 -15.41 -4.25 -8.70
C ILE A 368 -15.02 -4.96 -7.40
N ASP A 369 -13.70 -5.11 -7.19
CA ASP A 369 -13.12 -5.60 -5.94
C ASP A 369 -11.94 -4.71 -5.53
N TYR A 370 -12.12 -3.89 -4.50
CA TYR A 370 -11.11 -2.97 -3.96
C TYR A 370 -10.72 -3.38 -2.55
N ARG A 371 -9.42 -3.51 -2.31
CA ARG A 371 -8.91 -3.96 -1.01
C ARG A 371 -7.66 -3.22 -0.58
N SER A 372 -7.61 -2.90 0.70
CA SER A 372 -6.39 -2.60 1.42
C SER A 372 -6.40 -3.30 2.77
N LEU A 373 -5.24 -3.68 3.32
CA LEU A 373 -5.18 -4.19 4.69
C LEU A 373 -5.16 -3.00 5.67
N SER A 374 -4.25 -2.05 5.45
CA SER A 374 -4.08 -0.91 6.36
C SER A 374 -4.23 0.47 5.76
N GLY A 375 -4.16 0.61 4.44
CA GLY A 375 -4.42 1.89 3.78
C GLY A 375 -5.91 2.22 3.71
N SER A 376 -6.20 3.49 3.50
CA SER A 376 -7.54 4.03 3.30
C SER A 376 -8.05 3.69 1.90
N LEU A 377 -9.36 3.64 1.75
CA LEU A 377 -10.03 3.42 0.48
C LEU A 377 -10.91 4.65 0.20
N ASP A 378 -10.49 5.57 -0.68
CA ASP A 378 -11.33 6.69 -1.16
C ASP A 378 -11.87 6.40 -2.56
N ILE A 379 -13.17 6.13 -2.65
CA ILE A 379 -13.84 5.82 -3.90
C ILE A 379 -14.86 6.90 -4.23
N LYS A 380 -14.80 7.42 -5.45
CA LYS A 380 -15.71 8.44 -5.96
C LYS A 380 -16.26 8.08 -7.34
N SER A 381 -17.56 8.32 -7.55
CA SER A 381 -18.23 8.15 -8.84
C SER A 381 -18.16 6.72 -9.40
N LEU A 382 -18.41 5.71 -8.56
CA LEU A 382 -18.37 4.31 -8.96
C LEU A 382 -19.71 3.84 -9.55
N ASN A 383 -19.67 3.10 -10.67
CA ASN A 383 -20.85 2.51 -11.31
C ASN A 383 -20.62 1.03 -11.61
N THR A 384 -21.32 0.14 -10.89
CA THR A 384 -21.11 -1.32 -11.04
C THR A 384 -22.35 -2.17 -10.83
N SER A 385 -22.33 -3.43 -11.29
CA SER A 385 -23.34 -4.39 -10.86
C SER A 385 -23.00 -4.96 -9.49
N GLU A 386 -21.77 -5.44 -9.30
CA GLU A 386 -21.31 -6.05 -8.06
C GLU A 386 -20.07 -5.32 -7.53
N CYS A 387 -20.09 -5.01 -6.23
CA CYS A 387 -19.03 -4.28 -5.56
C CYS A 387 -18.59 -4.98 -4.27
N LEU A 388 -17.28 -5.17 -4.12
CA LEU A 388 -16.64 -5.62 -2.89
C LEU A 388 -15.59 -4.59 -2.49
N ILE A 389 -15.75 -3.98 -1.32
CA ILE A 389 -14.77 -3.03 -0.76
C ILE A 389 -14.37 -3.50 0.62
N LYS A 390 -13.08 -3.75 0.84
CA LYS A 390 -12.59 -4.32 2.09
C LYS A 390 -11.34 -3.63 2.61
N SER A 391 -11.45 -3.11 3.82
CA SER A 391 -10.32 -2.69 4.65
C SER A 391 -10.21 -3.58 5.90
N ILE A 392 -9.06 -3.60 6.56
CA ILE A 392 -8.96 -4.07 7.96
C ILE A 392 -8.84 -2.87 8.89
N SER A 393 -7.84 -2.00 8.71
CA SER A 393 -7.61 -0.87 9.62
C SER A 393 -7.74 0.52 9.03
N GLY A 394 -7.69 0.68 7.71
CA GLY A 394 -7.94 1.97 7.06
C GLY A 394 -9.42 2.31 6.98
N ASP A 395 -9.70 3.61 6.85
CA ASP A 395 -11.06 4.12 6.66
C ASP A 395 -11.55 3.85 5.24
N VAL A 396 -12.87 3.71 5.09
CA VAL A 396 -13.51 3.48 3.79
C VAL A 396 -14.48 4.61 3.51
N GLU A 397 -14.18 5.39 2.48
CA GLU A 397 -15.06 6.45 1.99
C GLU A 397 -15.55 6.12 0.59
N LEU A 398 -16.88 6.17 0.40
CA LEU A 398 -17.52 5.93 -0.89
C LEU A 398 -18.50 7.06 -1.19
N ARG A 399 -18.30 7.76 -2.29
CA ARG A 399 -19.09 8.94 -2.68
C ARG A 399 -19.70 8.79 -4.07
N ASP A 400 -20.90 9.35 -4.28
CA ASP A 400 -21.53 9.52 -5.59
C ASP A 400 -21.65 8.23 -6.42
N SER A 401 -22.00 7.12 -5.78
CA SER A 401 -21.84 5.78 -6.36
C SER A 401 -23.15 5.04 -6.56
N THR A 402 -23.26 4.28 -7.64
CA THR A 402 -24.44 3.47 -8.01
C THR A 402 -24.05 2.01 -8.20
N MET A 403 -24.80 1.10 -7.58
CA MET A 403 -24.55 -0.34 -7.66
C MET A 403 -25.80 -1.21 -7.57
N ASN A 404 -25.78 -2.45 -8.07
CA ASN A 404 -26.89 -3.39 -7.80
C ASN A 404 -26.69 -4.10 -6.46
N TYR A 405 -25.47 -4.56 -6.19
CA TYR A 405 -25.08 -5.23 -4.95
C TYR A 405 -23.73 -4.72 -4.43
N ALA A 406 -23.66 -4.41 -3.14
CA ALA A 406 -22.41 -4.08 -2.46
C ALA A 406 -22.22 -4.83 -1.14
N GLU A 407 -20.99 -5.31 -0.92
CA GLU A 407 -20.47 -5.67 0.39
C GLU A 407 -19.25 -4.81 0.72
N ILE A 408 -19.40 -3.95 1.73
CA ILE A 408 -18.37 -3.03 2.20
C ILE A 408 -18.05 -3.39 3.65
N SER A 409 -16.78 -3.55 3.97
CA SER A 409 -16.40 -3.87 5.34
C SER A 409 -15.04 -3.33 5.76
N SER A 410 -14.95 -2.98 7.04
CA SER A 410 -13.71 -2.69 7.76
C SER A 410 -13.70 -3.47 9.09
N VAL A 411 -12.53 -3.66 9.71
CA VAL A 411 -12.46 -4.22 11.07
C VAL A 411 -12.41 -3.07 12.08
N SER A 412 -11.45 -2.17 11.96
CA SER A 412 -11.26 -1.06 12.90
C SER A 412 -11.42 0.33 12.30
N GLY A 413 -11.35 0.49 10.98
CA GLY A 413 -11.60 1.77 10.32
C GLY A 413 -13.08 2.13 10.28
N ASP A 414 -13.34 3.42 10.14
CA ASP A 414 -14.66 3.98 9.94
C ASP A 414 -15.11 3.76 8.49
N ILE A 415 -16.42 3.70 8.29
CA ILE A 415 -17.03 3.54 6.97
C ILE A 415 -18.01 4.69 6.76
N ASP A 416 -17.74 5.57 5.78
CA ASP A 416 -18.63 6.67 5.39
C ASP A 416 -19.08 6.48 3.93
N LEU A 417 -20.38 6.31 3.73
CA LEU A 417 -21.02 6.27 2.43
C LEU A 417 -21.82 7.56 2.25
N SER A 418 -21.59 8.27 1.15
CA SER A 418 -22.33 9.47 0.80
C SER A 418 -22.93 9.38 -0.60
N ASN A 419 -24.17 9.88 -0.76
CA ASN A 419 -24.90 9.89 -2.03
C ASN A 419 -24.83 8.55 -2.79
N THR A 420 -25.09 7.44 -2.10
CA THR A 420 -24.97 6.08 -2.67
C THR A 420 -26.34 5.50 -3.04
N ALA A 421 -26.47 4.92 -4.23
CA ALA A 421 -27.67 4.22 -4.67
C ALA A 421 -27.39 2.72 -4.82
N SER A 422 -28.20 1.86 -4.17
CA SER A 422 -28.02 0.41 -4.28
C SER A 422 -29.31 -0.41 -4.15
N ASP A 423 -29.41 -1.48 -4.93
CA ASP A 423 -30.53 -2.42 -4.80
C ASP A 423 -30.43 -3.27 -3.51
N LYS A 424 -29.20 -3.65 -3.15
CA LYS A 424 -28.86 -4.34 -1.90
C LYS A 424 -27.48 -3.92 -1.39
N LEU A 425 -27.45 -3.35 -0.20
CA LEU A 425 -26.23 -2.87 0.45
C LEU A 425 -25.96 -3.65 1.75
N ARG A 426 -24.71 -4.09 1.94
CA ARG A 426 -24.24 -4.72 3.17
C ARG A 426 -22.98 -4.02 3.66
N VAL A 427 -23.06 -3.37 4.81
CA VAL A 427 -21.96 -2.64 5.45
C VAL A 427 -21.68 -3.24 6.82
N LYS A 428 -20.40 -3.51 7.09
CA LYS A 428 -19.96 -4.09 8.35
C LYS A 428 -18.69 -3.44 8.88
N SER A 429 -18.72 -3.05 10.14
CA SER A 429 -17.52 -2.78 10.94
C SER A 429 -17.48 -3.66 12.20
N THR A 430 -16.29 -3.88 12.77
CA THR A 430 -16.17 -4.47 14.10
C THR A 430 -16.06 -3.38 15.16
N SER A 431 -15.14 -2.44 14.99
CA SER A 431 -14.85 -1.41 16.00
C SER A 431 -15.13 0.02 15.53
N GLY A 432 -15.08 0.28 14.22
CA GLY A 432 -15.33 1.60 13.66
C GLY A 432 -16.81 1.96 13.57
N ASP A 433 -17.06 3.26 13.41
CA ASP A 433 -18.37 3.82 13.16
C ASP A 433 -18.78 3.57 11.71
N THR A 434 -20.08 3.50 11.46
CA THR A 434 -20.64 3.30 10.13
C THR A 434 -21.68 4.38 9.86
N LYS A 435 -21.41 5.22 8.87
CA LYS A 435 -22.28 6.30 8.44
C LYS A 435 -22.72 6.06 6.99
N LEU A 436 -24.03 6.09 6.76
CA LEU A 436 -24.63 5.78 5.47
C LEU A 436 -25.58 6.92 5.09
N ASP A 437 -25.35 7.53 3.94
CA ASP A 437 -26.33 8.34 3.21
C ASP A 437 -26.62 7.62 1.88
N ALA A 438 -27.75 6.90 1.84
CA ALA A 438 -28.03 5.99 0.74
C ALA A 438 -29.52 5.85 0.36
N ASN A 439 -29.78 5.71 -0.94
CA ASN A 439 -31.07 5.30 -1.49
C ASN A 439 -31.02 3.80 -1.81
N VAL A 440 -31.66 2.99 -0.97
CA VAL A 440 -31.53 1.53 -1.02
C VAL A 440 -32.83 0.79 -0.72
N ARG A 441 -33.05 -0.33 -1.42
CA ARG A 441 -34.22 -1.20 -1.18
C ARG A 441 -34.00 -2.19 -0.04
N ARG A 442 -32.78 -2.73 0.09
CA ARG A 442 -32.39 -3.62 1.20
C ARG A 442 -31.05 -3.22 1.75
N CYS A 443 -30.95 -3.03 3.06
CA CYS A 443 -29.73 -2.61 3.74
C CYS A 443 -29.44 -3.47 4.96
N TYR A 444 -28.19 -3.87 5.10
CA TYR A 444 -27.66 -4.56 6.26
C TYR A 444 -26.50 -3.74 6.81
N ALA A 445 -26.68 -3.08 7.95
CA ALA A 445 -25.70 -2.13 8.49
C ALA A 445 -25.31 -2.48 9.93
N PHE A 446 -24.08 -2.94 10.12
CA PHE A 446 -23.64 -3.51 11.39
C PHE A 446 -22.32 -2.90 11.87
N SER A 447 -22.25 -2.51 13.14
CA SER A 447 -20.97 -2.32 13.83
C SER A 447 -21.01 -3.02 15.18
N LYS A 448 -20.00 -3.80 15.56
CA LYS A 448 -20.06 -4.47 16.88
C LYS A 448 -19.90 -3.46 18.00
N SER A 449 -18.89 -2.59 17.93
CA SER A 449 -18.58 -1.65 19.01
C SER A 449 -18.83 -0.18 18.69
N GLY A 450 -18.82 0.20 17.40
CA GLY A 450 -19.10 1.54 16.93
C GLY A 450 -20.59 1.85 16.77
N ASN A 451 -20.87 3.11 16.49
CA ASN A 451 -22.20 3.61 16.15
C ASN A 451 -22.55 3.25 14.71
N VAL A 452 -23.85 3.10 14.47
CA VAL A 452 -24.41 2.99 13.12
C VAL A 452 -25.35 4.17 12.92
N GLU A 453 -25.06 5.00 11.93
CA GLU A 453 -25.89 6.12 11.49
C GLU A 453 -26.33 5.88 10.04
N ALA A 454 -27.63 5.71 9.83
CA ALA A 454 -28.19 5.40 8.53
C ALA A 454 -29.24 6.46 8.15
N ASP A 455 -28.85 7.37 7.27
CA ASP A 455 -29.71 8.30 6.56
C ASP A 455 -30.14 7.64 5.24
N LEU A 456 -31.38 7.13 5.21
CA LEU A 456 -31.89 6.30 4.12
C LEU A 456 -33.06 7.01 3.41
N SER A 457 -33.07 6.91 2.08
CA SER A 457 -34.15 7.44 1.23
C SER A 457 -34.93 6.33 0.53
N GLY A 458 -36.25 6.50 0.45
CA GLY A 458 -37.17 5.53 -0.16
C GLY A 458 -37.68 4.45 0.81
N ASP A 459 -38.54 3.57 0.29
CA ASP A 459 -39.02 2.41 1.03
C ASP A 459 -37.91 1.35 1.15
N VAL A 460 -37.60 0.94 2.39
CA VAL A 460 -36.41 0.13 2.69
C VAL A 460 -36.72 -1.03 3.64
N VAL A 461 -36.07 -2.17 3.40
CA VAL A 461 -35.90 -3.22 4.41
C VAL A 461 -34.51 -3.06 5.03
N LEU A 462 -34.45 -2.57 6.26
CA LEU A 462 -33.20 -2.34 7.00
C LEU A 462 -33.05 -3.38 8.12
N GLU A 463 -31.92 -4.06 8.15
CA GLU A 463 -31.43 -4.75 9.34
C GLU A 463 -30.19 -4.02 9.85
N SER A 464 -30.26 -3.51 11.08
CA SER A 464 -29.13 -2.82 11.69
C SER A 464 -28.94 -3.21 13.15
N SER A 465 -27.68 -3.39 13.53
CA SER A 465 -27.34 -3.71 14.91
C SER A 465 -26.01 -3.14 15.36
N SER A 466 -25.94 -2.83 16.66
CA SER A 466 -24.68 -2.68 17.38
C SER A 466 -24.68 -3.45 18.70
N THR A 467 -23.51 -3.77 19.26
CA THR A 467 -23.45 -4.35 20.62
C THR A 467 -23.38 -3.23 21.65
N SER A 468 -22.39 -2.35 21.51
CA SER A 468 -22.15 -1.26 22.47
C SER A 468 -22.47 0.14 21.96
N GLY A 469 -22.56 0.34 20.65
CA GLY A 469 -22.83 1.63 20.02
C GLY A 469 -24.31 1.93 19.82
N ASN A 470 -24.58 3.18 19.46
CA ASN A 470 -25.94 3.63 19.15
C ASN A 470 -26.32 3.25 17.72
N VAL A 471 -27.60 3.00 17.49
CA VAL A 471 -28.16 2.83 16.15
C VAL A 471 -29.09 4.01 15.90
N ARG A 472 -28.71 4.90 14.97
CA ARG A 472 -29.52 6.04 14.55
C ARG A 472 -29.97 5.82 13.11
N VAL A 473 -31.26 5.98 12.88
CA VAL A 473 -31.87 5.86 11.55
C VAL A 473 -32.63 7.15 11.26
N ARG A 474 -32.31 7.83 10.16
CA ARG A 474 -33.17 8.83 9.55
C ARG A 474 -33.75 8.23 8.28
N LEU A 475 -35.06 8.20 8.16
CA LEU A 475 -35.73 7.56 7.03
C LEU A 475 -36.60 8.57 6.29
N ASN A 476 -36.18 8.99 5.10
CA ASN A 476 -37.00 9.78 4.20
C ASN A 476 -37.73 8.87 3.20
N ASN A 477 -38.89 8.36 3.60
CA ASN A 477 -39.74 7.50 2.76
C ASN A 477 -41.03 8.19 2.29
N TYR A 478 -41.00 9.53 2.16
CA TYR A 478 -42.13 10.33 1.67
C TYR A 478 -43.43 10.12 2.46
N GLY A 479 -43.32 9.83 3.76
CA GLY A 479 -44.45 9.62 4.66
C GLY A 479 -45.15 8.27 4.51
N ASN A 480 -44.57 7.30 3.79
CA ASN A 480 -45.17 5.97 3.61
C ASN A 480 -45.17 5.12 4.90
N GLY A 481 -44.55 5.62 5.98
CA GLY A 481 -44.54 4.99 7.30
C GLY A 481 -43.70 3.73 7.34
N TYR A 482 -43.62 3.11 8.51
CA TYR A 482 -42.70 2.00 8.75
C TYR A 482 -43.18 1.07 9.85
N PHE A 483 -42.74 -0.18 9.75
CA PHE A 483 -42.80 -1.20 10.78
C PHE A 483 -41.43 -1.36 11.43
N ILE A 484 -41.37 -1.38 12.76
CA ILE A 484 -40.12 -1.57 13.51
C ILE A 484 -40.22 -2.81 14.37
N LYS A 485 -39.20 -3.66 14.29
CA LYS A 485 -38.89 -4.68 15.28
C LYS A 485 -37.61 -4.30 16.01
N SER A 486 -37.75 -3.81 17.24
CA SER A 486 -36.63 -3.32 18.04
C SER A 486 -36.28 -4.29 19.17
N LYS A 487 -34.98 -4.52 19.38
CA LYS A 487 -34.44 -5.26 20.53
C LYS A 487 -33.35 -4.45 21.24
N THR A 488 -33.63 -4.04 22.47
CA THR A 488 -32.68 -3.40 23.39
C THR A 488 -32.66 -4.07 24.76
N VAL A 489 -31.48 -4.16 25.39
CA VAL A 489 -31.34 -4.72 26.76
C VAL A 489 -31.27 -3.59 27.80
N SER A 490 -30.26 -2.72 27.72
CA SER A 490 -30.09 -1.60 28.68
C SER A 490 -30.20 -0.21 28.05
N GLY A 491 -30.18 -0.10 26.73
CA GLY A 491 -30.34 1.17 26.01
C GLY A 491 -31.80 1.59 25.85
N ASN A 492 -32.01 2.88 25.54
CA ASN A 492 -33.35 3.43 25.29
C ASN A 492 -33.70 3.38 23.81
N LEU A 493 -35.00 3.21 23.51
CA LEU A 493 -35.56 3.41 22.18
C LEU A 493 -36.32 4.74 22.14
N SER A 494 -36.03 5.57 21.14
CA SER A 494 -36.78 6.78 20.81
C SER A 494 -37.21 6.77 19.35
N ILE A 495 -38.48 7.09 19.12
CA ILE A 495 -39.10 7.13 17.79
C ILE A 495 -39.73 8.50 17.60
N HIS A 496 -39.37 9.15 16.51
CA HIS A 496 -39.98 10.36 16.01
C HIS A 496 -40.70 10.02 14.70
N TYR A 497 -42.02 10.26 14.66
CA TYR A 497 -42.88 10.06 13.49
C TYR A 497 -43.78 11.27 13.30
N ASN A 498 -43.55 12.11 12.29
CA ASN A 498 -44.18 13.42 12.14
C ASN A 498 -44.09 14.24 13.46
N ASP A 499 -45.22 14.70 14.01
CA ASP A 499 -45.29 15.44 15.28
C ASP A 499 -45.26 14.54 16.54
N ILE A 500 -45.17 13.21 16.36
CA ILE A 500 -45.18 12.25 17.46
C ILE A 500 -43.76 11.98 17.93
N HIS A 501 -43.50 12.28 19.21
CA HIS A 501 -42.24 11.97 19.87
C HIS A 501 -42.46 10.98 21.01
N GLN A 502 -41.91 9.77 20.87
CA GLN A 502 -41.95 8.73 21.90
C GLN A 502 -40.53 8.38 22.36
N ARG A 503 -40.35 8.28 23.68
CA ARG A 503 -39.05 8.02 24.32
C ARG A 503 -39.19 6.90 25.35
N ASN A 504 -38.05 6.29 25.72
CA ASN A 504 -37.95 5.22 26.71
C ASN A 504 -38.82 3.99 26.36
N LEU A 505 -39.02 3.76 25.07
CA LEU A 505 -39.73 2.59 24.57
C LEU A 505 -38.92 1.31 24.87
N LYS A 506 -39.61 0.17 24.96
CA LYS A 506 -39.00 -1.13 25.27
C LYS A 506 -38.81 -1.97 24.00
N THR A 507 -38.08 -3.08 24.13
CA THR A 507 -38.08 -4.13 23.10
C THR A 507 -39.50 -4.50 22.71
N GLY A 508 -39.77 -4.55 21.41
CA GLY A 508 -41.11 -4.77 20.91
C GLY A 508 -41.26 -4.41 19.44
N THR A 509 -42.51 -4.35 19.03
CA THR A 509 -42.91 -4.05 17.66
C THR A 509 -43.72 -2.76 17.64
N TYR A 510 -43.38 -1.87 16.72
CA TYR A 510 -44.01 -0.57 16.55
C TYR A 510 -44.38 -0.36 15.09
N THR A 511 -45.42 0.41 14.83
CA THR A 511 -46.00 0.53 13.49
C THR A 511 -46.57 1.92 13.28
N TYR A 512 -46.23 2.54 12.15
CA TYR A 512 -46.65 3.89 11.79
C TYR A 512 -46.98 3.95 10.29
N GLY A 513 -47.98 4.74 9.91
CA GLY A 513 -48.38 4.95 8.52
C GLY A 513 -48.74 3.66 7.76
N ASN A 514 -48.43 3.62 6.46
CA ASN A 514 -48.76 2.51 5.56
C ASN A 514 -47.76 1.35 5.62
N GLN A 515 -46.69 1.48 6.42
CA GLN A 515 -45.64 0.46 6.57
C GLN A 515 -44.87 0.20 5.27
N GLY A 516 -44.52 1.28 4.55
CA GLY A 516 -43.67 1.19 3.35
C GLY A 516 -42.29 0.60 3.62
N SER A 517 -41.74 0.84 4.82
CA SER A 517 -40.43 0.33 5.24
C SER A 517 -40.52 -0.67 6.41
N GLU A 518 -39.57 -1.62 6.45
CA GLU A 518 -39.38 -2.58 7.54
C GLU A 518 -38.01 -2.37 8.18
N LEU A 519 -37.98 -2.09 9.50
CA LEU A 519 -36.77 -1.80 10.25
C LEU A 519 -36.57 -2.85 11.37
N ILE A 520 -35.53 -3.67 11.25
CA ILE A 520 -35.11 -4.63 12.26
C ILE A 520 -33.87 -4.06 12.95
N LEU A 521 -34.05 -3.54 14.16
CA LEU A 521 -33.03 -2.75 14.86
C LEU A 521 -32.67 -3.39 16.19
N SER A 522 -31.37 -3.48 16.49
CA SER A 522 -30.95 -3.99 17.79
C SER A 522 -29.71 -3.32 18.37
N SER A 523 -29.71 -3.16 19.70
CA SER A 523 -28.52 -2.79 20.47
C SER A 523 -28.52 -3.48 21.83
N ILE A 524 -27.36 -3.85 22.39
CA ILE A 524 -27.33 -4.40 23.77
C ILE A 524 -27.32 -3.24 24.76
N SER A 525 -26.31 -2.37 24.68
CA SER A 525 -26.14 -1.27 25.63
C SER A 525 -26.32 0.13 25.05
N GLY A 526 -26.32 0.30 23.73
CA GLY A 526 -26.51 1.60 23.08
C GLY A 526 -27.98 1.95 22.86
N ASN A 527 -28.23 3.22 22.57
CA ASN A 527 -29.58 3.70 22.27
C ASN A 527 -29.95 3.44 20.81
N ILE A 528 -31.24 3.25 20.58
CA ILE A 528 -31.81 3.18 19.23
C ILE A 528 -32.66 4.44 19.03
N GLU A 529 -32.36 5.19 17.98
CA GLU A 529 -33.09 6.40 17.62
C GLU A 529 -33.55 6.32 16.16
N ILE A 530 -34.81 6.66 15.94
CA ILE A 530 -35.44 6.64 14.61
C ILE A 530 -36.13 7.98 14.41
N ARG A 531 -35.89 8.60 13.25
CA ARG A 531 -36.52 9.85 12.81
C ARG A 531 -36.97 9.71 11.36
N ASP A 532 -38.08 10.36 11.01
CA ASP A 532 -38.61 10.45 9.64
C ASP A 532 -38.60 11.86 9.07
#